data_AF-A0A6M1NMJ4-F1
#
_entry.id   AF-A0A6M1NMJ4-F1
#
_cell.length_a   1.000
_cell.length_b   1.000
_cell.length_c   1.000
_cell.angle_alpha   90.00
_cell.angle_beta   90.00
_cell.angle_gamma   90.00
#
_symmetry.space_group_name_H-M   'P 1'
#
loop_
_entity.id
_entity.type
_entity.pdbx_description
1 polymer ?
#
loop_
_entity_poly.entity_id
_entity_poly.type
_entity_poly.pdbx_seq_one_letter_code
_entity_poly.pdbx_strand_id
1 'polypeptide(L)'
;MRNNKKAFFFTGILALVIAVSAFTQPGRTKNEKPQNLKVLPKNISDEELTKVMRGFNAALGVKCNYCHAPKSNGDKGMDFASDANPKKNIAREMIKMTKKINKKYFNKEHDGVVKNITCETCHNGHDEPKTFALAK
;
A
#
# COMPACT_ATOMS: atom_id res chain seq x y z
N MET A 1 -47.33 45.53 -13.10
CA MET A 1 -46.13 45.04 -13.81
C MET A 1 -45.17 44.45 -12.78
N ARG A 2 -45.00 43.13 -12.80
CA ARG A 2 -44.59 42.30 -11.64
C ARG A 2 -43.06 42.21 -11.50
N ASN A 3 -42.61 42.14 -10.25
CA ASN A 3 -41.23 42.17 -9.74
C ASN A 3 -40.30 41.07 -10.30
N ASN A 4 -39.85 41.18 -11.56
CA ASN A 4 -38.99 40.18 -12.21
C ASN A 4 -37.48 40.35 -11.92
N LYS A 5 -37.07 41.42 -11.24
CA LYS A 5 -35.65 41.64 -10.89
C LYS A 5 -35.16 40.69 -9.79
N LYS A 6 -36.01 40.34 -8.82
CA LYS A 6 -35.64 39.39 -7.74
C LYS A 6 -35.45 37.96 -8.28
N ALA A 7 -36.25 37.55 -9.27
CA ALA A 7 -36.14 36.23 -9.89
C ALA A 7 -34.79 36.04 -10.61
N PHE A 8 -34.26 37.09 -11.26
CA PHE A 8 -32.96 37.06 -11.93
C PHE A 8 -31.76 36.99 -10.96
N PHE A 9 -31.87 37.61 -9.78
CA PHE A 9 -30.82 37.50 -8.75
C PHE A 9 -30.77 36.10 -8.11
N PHE A 10 -31.93 35.49 -7.87
CA PHE A 10 -32.00 34.14 -7.30
C PHE A 10 -31.53 33.06 -8.28
N THR A 11 -31.81 33.19 -9.59
CA THR A 11 -31.31 32.24 -10.60
C THR A 11 -29.80 32.37 -10.82
N GLY A 12 -29.25 33.58 -10.75
CA GLY A 12 -27.80 33.82 -10.85
C GLY A 12 -27.00 33.19 -9.70
N ILE A 13 -27.50 33.29 -8.46
CA ILE A 13 -26.87 32.67 -7.28
C ILE A 13 -26.94 31.14 -7.37
N LEU A 14 -28.06 30.58 -7.81
CA LEU A 14 -28.21 29.12 -7.95
C LEU A 14 -27.27 28.53 -9.02
N ALA A 15 -27.06 29.24 -10.14
CA ALA A 15 -26.12 28.82 -11.18
C ALA A 15 -24.66 28.83 -10.70
N LEU A 16 -24.29 29.78 -9.83
CA LEU A 16 -22.93 29.88 -9.26
C LEU A 16 -22.63 28.71 -8.31
N VAL A 17 -23.60 28.30 -7.49
CA VAL A 17 -23.44 27.18 -6.54
C VAL A 17 -23.26 25.84 -7.26
N ILE A 18 -23.95 25.64 -8.39
CA ILE A 18 -23.82 24.42 -9.21
C ILE A 18 -22.42 24.36 -9.86
N ALA A 19 -21.88 25.50 -10.31
CA ALA A 19 -20.55 25.55 -10.91
C ALA A 19 -19.42 25.22 -9.91
N VAL A 20 -19.53 25.66 -8.66
CA VAL A 20 -18.51 25.35 -7.62
C VAL A 20 -18.52 23.86 -7.25
N SER A 21 -19.69 23.22 -7.29
CA SER A 21 -19.87 21.80 -6.93
C SER A 21 -19.19 20.83 -7.93
N ALA A 22 -18.97 21.26 -9.17
CA ALA A 22 -18.33 20.43 -10.20
C ALA A 22 -16.80 20.34 -10.04
N PHE A 23 -16.18 21.32 -9.36
CA PHE A 23 -14.73 21.36 -9.13
C PHE A 23 -14.29 20.60 -7.86
N THR A 24 -15.23 20.20 -7.00
CA THR A 24 -14.95 19.45 -5.77
C THR A 24 -15.25 17.96 -5.92
N GLN A 25 -14.99 17.35 -7.08
CA GLN A 25 -14.92 15.89 -7.14
C GLN A 25 -13.55 15.46 -6.61
N PRO A 26 -13.41 14.99 -5.36
CA PRO A 26 -12.20 14.28 -4.98
C PRO A 26 -12.08 13.12 -5.96
N GLY A 27 -10.97 13.09 -6.70
CA GLY A 27 -10.72 12.08 -7.71
C GLY A 27 -10.97 10.71 -7.10
N ARG A 28 -12.07 10.06 -7.52
CA ARG A 28 -12.35 8.67 -7.17
C ARG A 28 -11.22 7.86 -7.77
N THR A 29 -10.19 7.57 -6.99
CA THR A 29 -9.34 6.42 -7.28
C THR A 29 -10.30 5.24 -7.29
N LYS A 30 -10.56 4.67 -8.47
CA LYS A 30 -11.21 3.37 -8.55
C LYS A 30 -10.46 2.47 -7.58
N ASN A 31 -11.12 2.03 -6.51
CA ASN A 31 -10.60 0.98 -5.63
C ASN A 31 -10.61 -0.31 -6.45
N GLU A 32 -9.66 -0.42 -7.37
CA GLU A 32 -9.40 -1.67 -8.06
C GLU A 32 -8.85 -2.62 -7.01
N LYS A 33 -9.59 -3.70 -6.78
CA LYS A 33 -9.18 -4.74 -5.84
C LYS A 33 -7.74 -5.15 -6.14
N PRO A 34 -6.92 -5.37 -5.11
CA PRO A 34 -5.53 -5.75 -5.31
C PRO A 34 -5.43 -7.04 -6.12
N GLN A 35 -4.66 -6.98 -7.19
CA GLN A 35 -4.46 -8.10 -8.11
C GLN A 35 -3.15 -8.85 -7.78
N ASN A 36 -3.06 -10.10 -8.22
CA ASN A 36 -1.86 -10.94 -8.12
C ASN A 36 -1.31 -11.13 -6.68
N LEU A 37 -2.21 -11.22 -5.69
CA LEU A 37 -1.88 -11.62 -4.33
C LEU A 37 -1.66 -13.14 -4.25
N LYS A 38 -0.39 -13.55 -4.12
CA LYS A 38 0.03 -14.97 -4.05
C LYS A 38 0.25 -15.49 -2.62
N VAL A 39 0.53 -14.61 -1.65
CA VAL A 39 0.92 -14.99 -0.26
C VAL A 39 0.08 -14.29 0.82
N LEU A 40 -0.36 -13.05 0.55
CA LEU A 40 -1.29 -12.33 1.42
C LEU A 40 -2.74 -12.76 1.16
N PRO A 41 -3.66 -12.60 2.13
CA PRO A 41 -5.06 -12.95 1.94
C PRO A 41 -5.67 -12.22 0.74
N LYS A 42 -6.44 -12.94 -0.09
CA LYS A 42 -7.08 -12.34 -1.28
C LYS A 42 -8.21 -11.37 -0.93
N ASN A 43 -8.75 -11.46 0.28
CA ASN A 43 -9.83 -10.62 0.82
C ASN A 43 -9.32 -9.52 1.78
N ILE A 44 -8.00 -9.26 1.80
CA ILE A 44 -7.43 -8.15 2.57
C ILE A 44 -8.04 -6.82 2.11
N SER A 45 -8.31 -5.90 3.04
CA SER A 45 -8.76 -4.55 2.71
C SER A 45 -7.60 -3.72 2.13
N ASP A 46 -7.92 -2.70 1.35
CA ASP A 46 -6.91 -1.80 0.76
C ASP A 46 -6.09 -1.07 1.84
N GLU A 47 -6.74 -0.70 2.96
CA GLU A 47 -6.08 -0.08 4.10
C GLU A 47 -5.07 -1.04 4.76
N GLU A 48 -5.48 -2.28 5.05
CA GLU A 48 -4.61 -3.25 5.70
C GLU A 48 -3.47 -3.67 4.76
N LEU A 49 -3.75 -3.82 3.47
CA LEU A 49 -2.71 -4.07 2.48
C LEU A 49 -1.70 -2.92 2.42
N THR A 50 -2.17 -1.68 2.42
CA THR A 50 -1.31 -0.49 2.43
C THR A 50 -0.45 -0.44 3.70
N LYS A 51 -1.03 -0.76 4.86
CA LYS A 51 -0.32 -0.84 6.13
C LYS A 51 0.79 -1.90 6.09
N VAL A 52 0.49 -3.10 5.58
CA VAL A 52 1.47 -4.17 5.40
C VAL A 52 2.62 -3.73 4.49
N MET A 53 2.32 -3.11 3.34
CA MET A 53 3.35 -2.64 2.39
C MET A 53 4.22 -1.52 2.99
N ARG A 54 3.62 -0.59 3.74
CA ARG A 54 4.37 0.45 4.47
C ARG A 54 5.24 -0.15 5.58
N GLY A 55 4.77 -1.20 6.25
CA GLY A 55 5.57 -1.96 7.22
C GLY A 55 6.81 -2.58 6.58
N PHE A 56 6.69 -3.15 5.37
CA PHE A 56 7.86 -3.65 4.63
C PHE A 56 8.84 -2.54 4.26
N ASN A 57 8.34 -1.38 3.78
CA ASN A 57 9.18 -0.23 3.48
C ASN A 57 9.98 0.24 4.71
N ALA A 58 9.33 0.33 5.87
CA ALA A 58 9.99 0.71 7.12
C ALA A 58 11.06 -0.30 7.51
N ALA A 59 10.71 -1.59 7.52
CA ALA A 59 11.62 -2.66 7.95
C ALA A 59 12.87 -2.82 7.09
N LEU A 60 12.77 -2.51 5.80
CA LEU A 60 13.88 -2.62 4.84
C LEU A 60 14.54 -1.26 4.55
N GLY A 61 14.00 -0.15 5.03
CA GLY A 61 14.49 1.19 4.68
C GLY A 61 14.31 1.57 3.21
N VAL A 62 13.32 1.01 2.53
CA VAL A 62 13.10 1.17 1.07
C VAL A 62 11.79 1.88 0.74
N LYS A 63 11.58 2.15 -0.55
CA LYS A 63 10.33 2.69 -1.12
C LYS A 63 9.70 1.67 -2.07
N CYS A 64 8.46 1.95 -2.51
CA CYS A 64 7.65 1.02 -3.29
C CYS A 64 8.33 0.53 -4.59
N ASN A 65 9.13 1.38 -5.24
CA ASN A 65 9.88 1.06 -6.46
C ASN A 65 11.03 0.07 -6.25
N TYR A 66 11.42 -0.21 -5.01
CA TYR A 66 12.39 -1.26 -4.73
C TYR A 66 11.84 -2.63 -5.12
N CYS A 67 10.57 -2.90 -4.82
CA CYS A 67 9.94 -4.20 -5.10
C CYS A 67 9.01 -4.18 -6.31
N HIS A 68 8.29 -3.07 -6.55
CA HIS A 68 7.32 -2.99 -7.64
C HIS A 68 7.96 -2.52 -8.95
N ALA A 69 7.36 -2.87 -10.08
CA ALA A 69 7.80 -2.42 -11.40
C ALA A 69 7.03 -1.15 -11.82
N PRO A 70 7.64 -0.22 -12.57
CA PRO A 70 6.89 0.87 -13.20
C PRO A 70 5.86 0.29 -14.18
N LYS A 71 4.83 1.07 -14.51
CA LYS A 71 3.87 0.68 -15.55
C LYS A 71 4.57 0.56 -16.91
N SER A 72 4.31 -0.52 -17.63
CA SER A 72 4.96 -0.81 -18.92
C SER A 72 4.44 0.03 -20.09
N ASN A 73 3.27 0.65 -19.94
CA ASN A 73 2.60 1.45 -20.97
C ASN A 73 3.10 2.92 -21.05
N GLY A 74 4.11 3.30 -20.26
CA GLY A 74 4.64 4.67 -20.21
C GLY A 74 3.89 5.62 -19.28
N ASP A 75 2.81 5.18 -18.64
CA ASP A 75 2.12 5.98 -17.63
C ASP A 75 2.99 6.18 -16.39
N LYS A 76 2.82 7.34 -15.74
CA LYS A 76 3.46 7.60 -14.44
C LYS A 76 2.93 6.62 -13.38
N GLY A 77 3.83 6.19 -12.50
CA GLY A 77 3.52 5.36 -11.34
C GLY A 77 3.94 3.90 -11.49
N MET A 78 3.45 3.08 -10.56
CA MET A 78 3.83 1.67 -10.42
C MET A 78 2.73 0.75 -10.91
N ASP A 79 3.13 -0.37 -11.50
CA ASP A 79 2.28 -1.54 -11.65
C ASP A 79 2.48 -2.43 -10.42
N PHE A 80 1.56 -2.29 -9.46
CA PHE A 80 1.61 -3.05 -8.22
C PHE A 80 1.34 -4.55 -8.42
N ALA A 81 0.68 -4.94 -9.51
CA ALA A 81 0.33 -6.32 -9.81
C ALA A 81 1.46 -7.07 -10.54
N SER A 82 2.24 -6.38 -11.36
CA SER A 82 3.34 -6.95 -12.15
C SER A 82 4.42 -7.66 -11.32
N ASP A 83 4.98 -8.71 -11.90
CA ASP A 83 6.11 -9.49 -11.37
C ASP A 83 7.42 -9.19 -12.14
N ALA A 84 7.44 -8.15 -12.98
CA ALA A 84 8.60 -7.79 -13.80
C ALA A 84 9.84 -7.40 -12.99
N ASN A 85 9.65 -6.90 -11.75
CA ASN A 85 10.75 -6.69 -10.82
C ASN A 85 10.97 -7.97 -9.97
N PRO A 86 12.13 -8.66 -10.11
CA PRO A 86 12.37 -9.93 -9.42
C PRO A 86 12.41 -9.80 -7.89
N LYS A 87 12.70 -8.62 -7.34
CA LYS A 87 12.70 -8.37 -5.88
C LYS A 87 11.32 -8.65 -5.26
N LYS A 88 10.23 -8.49 -6.02
CA LYS A 88 8.87 -8.87 -5.56
C LYS A 88 8.75 -10.36 -5.25
N ASN A 89 9.37 -11.23 -6.06
CA ASN A 89 9.35 -12.67 -5.82
C ASN A 89 10.20 -13.05 -4.60
N ILE A 90 11.35 -12.40 -4.42
CA ILE A 90 12.17 -12.56 -3.21
C ILE A 90 11.36 -12.18 -1.97
N ALA A 91 10.67 -11.02 -2.00
CA ALA A 91 9.82 -10.58 -0.90
C ALA A 91 8.71 -11.60 -0.57
N ARG A 92 8.11 -12.24 -1.58
CA ARG A 92 7.11 -13.31 -1.35
C ARG A 92 7.71 -14.51 -0.63
N GLU A 93 8.90 -14.94 -1.01
CA GLU A 93 9.60 -16.03 -0.31
C GLU A 93 9.96 -15.64 1.12
N MET A 94 10.39 -14.39 1.36
CA MET A 94 10.63 -13.88 2.71
C MET A 94 9.36 -13.88 3.56
N ILE A 95 8.21 -13.46 3.02
CA ILE A 95 6.92 -13.52 3.74
C ILE A 95 6.59 -14.96 4.14
N LYS A 96 6.78 -15.93 3.23
CA LYS A 96 6.55 -17.35 3.53
C LYS A 96 7.51 -17.85 4.61
N MET A 97 8.78 -17.48 4.54
CA MET A 97 9.80 -17.84 5.51
C MET A 97 9.45 -17.31 6.91
N THR A 98 9.14 -16.01 7.04
CA THR A 98 8.74 -15.40 8.32
C THR A 98 7.49 -16.07 8.89
N LYS A 99 6.46 -16.33 8.08
CA LYS A 99 5.26 -17.07 8.51
C LYS A 99 5.62 -18.46 9.02
N LYS A 100 6.52 -19.18 8.34
CA LYS A 100 6.97 -20.52 8.74
C LYS A 100 7.76 -20.50 10.04
N ILE A 101 8.69 -19.56 10.20
CA ILE A 101 9.49 -19.40 11.42
C ILE A 101 8.58 -19.10 12.61
N ASN A 102 7.67 -18.12 12.46
CA ASN A 102 6.74 -17.76 13.53
C ASN A 102 5.83 -18.93 13.91
N LYS A 103 5.23 -19.61 12.92
CA LYS A 103 4.37 -20.76 13.18
C LYS A 103 5.12 -21.92 13.86
N LYS A 104 6.41 -22.13 13.55
CA LYS A 104 7.18 -23.26 14.07
C LYS A 104 7.81 -22.97 15.43
N TYR A 105 8.33 -21.76 15.64
CA TYR A 105 9.21 -21.43 16.75
C TYR A 105 8.68 -20.31 17.67
N PHE A 106 7.83 -19.41 17.16
CA PHE A 106 7.28 -18.28 17.93
C PHE A 106 5.75 -18.38 18.06
N ASN A 107 5.25 -19.59 18.29
CA ASN A 107 3.82 -19.87 18.41
C ASN A 107 3.33 -19.96 19.87
N LYS A 108 4.23 -19.71 20.84
CA LYS A 108 3.92 -19.72 22.27
C LYS A 108 3.89 -18.29 22.79
N GLU A 109 2.93 -18.04 23.67
CA GLU A 109 2.87 -16.82 24.44
C GLU A 109 3.92 -16.82 25.54
N HIS A 110 4.56 -15.67 25.71
CA HIS A 110 5.43 -15.37 26.84
C HIS A 110 4.91 -14.06 27.44
N ASP A 111 4.55 -14.08 28.73
CA ASP A 111 3.98 -12.94 29.46
C ASP A 111 2.70 -12.38 28.81
N GLY A 112 1.83 -13.28 28.29
CA GLY A 112 0.59 -12.90 27.60
C GLY A 112 0.79 -12.28 26.21
N VAL A 113 2.00 -12.34 25.66
CA VAL A 113 2.33 -11.77 24.34
C VAL A 113 3.02 -12.82 23.46
N VAL A 114 2.54 -12.98 22.22
CA VAL A 114 3.25 -13.73 21.19
C VAL A 114 4.31 -12.83 20.55
N LYS A 115 5.60 -13.10 20.82
CA LYS A 115 6.72 -12.36 20.23
C LYS A 115 7.11 -12.95 18.89
N ASN A 116 6.43 -12.53 17.82
CA ASN A 116 6.77 -12.93 16.45
C ASN A 116 7.99 -12.17 15.93
N ILE A 117 8.83 -12.85 15.13
CA ILE A 117 9.81 -12.15 14.31
C ILE A 117 9.12 -11.47 13.14
N THR A 118 9.71 -10.36 12.68
CA THR A 118 9.24 -9.61 11.52
C THR A 118 10.41 -9.35 10.58
N CYS A 119 10.14 -8.66 9.46
CA CYS A 119 11.19 -8.22 8.55
C CYS A 119 12.23 -7.36 9.28
N GLU A 120 11.79 -6.50 10.22
CA GLU A 120 12.63 -5.60 11.01
C GLU A 120 13.69 -6.37 11.82
N THR A 121 13.32 -7.53 12.37
CA THR A 121 14.21 -8.33 13.22
C THR A 121 15.55 -8.66 12.56
N CYS A 122 15.56 -8.86 11.23
CA CYS A 122 16.79 -9.14 10.48
C CYS A 122 17.27 -7.94 9.67
N HIS A 123 16.35 -7.24 8.98
CA HIS A 123 16.71 -6.14 8.09
C HIS A 123 17.10 -4.87 8.83
N ASN A 124 16.47 -4.60 9.99
CA ASN A 124 16.77 -3.48 10.87
C ASN A 124 16.91 -2.14 10.10
N GLY A 125 15.95 -1.86 9.22
CA GLY A 125 15.92 -0.66 8.37
C GLY A 125 16.87 -0.67 7.17
N HIS A 126 17.45 -1.83 6.79
CA HIS A 126 18.34 -1.97 5.65
C HIS A 126 17.80 -3.00 4.63
N ASP A 127 18.07 -2.77 3.35
CA ASP A 127 17.54 -3.61 2.26
C ASP A 127 18.19 -4.99 2.23
N GLU A 128 19.39 -5.11 2.82
CA GLU A 128 20.08 -6.37 3.08
C GLU A 128 20.40 -6.52 4.59
N PRO A 129 20.10 -7.68 5.20
CA PRO A 129 20.47 -7.95 6.59
C PRO A 129 22.00 -7.93 6.77
N LYS A 130 22.48 -7.25 7.80
CA LYS A 130 23.89 -7.31 8.16
C LYS A 130 24.22 -8.69 8.70
N THR A 131 25.20 -9.33 8.08
CA THR A 131 25.75 -10.60 8.56
C THR A 131 27.19 -10.36 9.01
N PHE A 132 27.64 -11.08 10.04
CA PHE A 132 29.05 -11.16 10.32
C PHE A 132 29.66 -12.04 9.24
N ALA A 133 30.58 -11.49 8.44
CA ALA A 133 31.38 -12.30 7.54
C ALA A 133 32.27 -13.18 8.40
N LEU A 134 31.94 -14.47 8.52
CA LEU A 134 32.90 -15.45 8.98
C LEU A 134 34.04 -15.43 7.95
N ALA A 135 35.20 -14.90 8.34
CA ALA A 135 36.40 -15.00 7.54
C ALA A 135 36.58 -16.47 7.16
N LYS A 136 36.60 -16.73 5.85
CA LYS A 136 36.62 -18.07 5.29
C LYS A 136 38.00 -18.70 5.47
#